data_AF-A0A956GC54-F1
#
_entry.id   AF-A0A956GC54-F1
#
_cell.length_a   1.000
_cell.length_b   1.000
_cell.length_c   1.000
_cell.angle_alpha   90.00
_cell.angle_beta   90.00
_cell.angle_gamma   90.00
#
_symmetry.space_group_name_H-M   'P 1'
#
loop_
_entity.id
_entity.type
_entity.pdbx_description
1 polymer ?
#
loop_
_entity_poly.entity_id
_entity_poly.type
_entity_poly.pdbx_seq_one_letter_code
_entity_poly.pdbx_strand_id
1 'polypeptide(L)'
;LIEGGSIPEWKINEAQQIWQSTRQQVATSQDYAAAEQLLFLTMLLSNYYSDKKDFARQRALFEGALEAFQLPRHKQMMRGFLARSAAAEGDLAGAEAWLSPCDPRSDDLQADSAFRLSRAVIDTARGDFNGVLNALGRNQKEVPIMDAMDAAATAFRANALERIGDFQGATACLQQYMGAGGASGRMAMQGVIARYAQWNLCQQTMQAAQSQYAQRASSAAAARSGGGIGVLFFYIGLLTLAGGVIAMVLAIFGIGSFFTAPTPLIIGVVFTLVGRGIKNSAAKAAYLREHGISCKGSVVGIQRTGVKINNVPQFNITVQVMREGQAPYNASAKMLLPPGSAGQFKPGLVLPVRVDPNDPQAIMIELD
;
A
#
# COMPACT_ATOMS: atom_id res chain seq x y z
N LEU A 1 8.67 -27.32 9.98
CA LEU A 1 9.68 -26.30 10.35
C LEU A 1 9.13 -24.88 10.46
N ILE A 2 8.08 -24.50 9.71
CA ILE A 2 7.66 -23.10 9.57
C ILE A 2 6.33 -22.85 10.28
N GLU A 3 6.25 -21.75 11.02
CA GLU A 3 4.99 -21.22 11.58
C GLU A 3 4.92 -19.73 11.26
N GLY A 4 3.80 -19.27 10.68
CA GLY A 4 3.62 -17.85 10.31
C GLY A 4 4.63 -17.31 9.29
N GLY A 5 5.19 -18.16 8.42
CA GLY A 5 6.14 -17.75 7.37
C GLY A 5 7.59 -17.56 7.85
N SER A 6 7.89 -17.91 9.10
CA SER A 6 9.25 -17.87 9.67
C SER A 6 9.58 -19.15 10.42
N ILE A 7 10.86 -19.36 10.77
CA ILE A 7 11.28 -20.47 11.64
C ILE A 7 11.12 -20.00 13.09
N PRO A 8 10.28 -20.66 13.92
CA PRO A 8 10.21 -20.36 15.34
C PRO A 8 11.57 -20.47 16.01
N GLU A 9 11.87 -19.59 16.97
CA GLU A 9 13.20 -19.52 17.61
C GLU A 9 13.65 -20.87 18.20
N TRP A 10 12.71 -21.65 18.74
CA TRP A 10 12.97 -22.97 19.31
C TRP A 10 13.29 -24.06 18.26
N LYS A 11 12.98 -23.84 16.98
CA LYS A 11 13.28 -24.75 15.85
C LYS A 11 14.56 -24.38 15.09
N ILE A 12 15.26 -23.31 15.46
CA ILE A 12 16.42 -22.83 14.68
C ILE A 12 17.54 -23.86 14.62
N ASN A 13 17.87 -24.50 15.74
CA ASN A 13 18.91 -25.54 15.78
C ASN A 13 18.55 -26.75 14.90
N GLU A 14 17.28 -27.16 14.91
CA GLU A 14 16.77 -28.23 14.02
C GLU A 14 16.88 -27.81 12.55
N ALA A 15 16.46 -26.60 12.21
CA ALA A 15 16.54 -26.07 10.85
C ALA A 15 18.00 -25.96 10.36
N GLN A 16 18.94 -25.58 11.22
CA GLN A 16 20.37 -25.59 10.90
C GLN A 16 20.89 -27.01 10.63
N GLN A 17 20.51 -28.00 11.45
CA GLN A 17 20.92 -29.39 11.24
C GLN A 17 20.41 -29.93 9.90
N ILE A 18 19.15 -29.65 9.57
CA ILE A 18 18.55 -30.02 8.28
C ILE A 18 19.27 -29.30 7.14
N TRP A 19 19.56 -28.00 7.28
CA TRP A 19 20.33 -27.26 6.28
C TRP A 19 21.71 -27.87 6.04
N GLN A 20 22.43 -28.25 7.11
CA GLN A 20 23.75 -28.88 7.00
C GLN A 20 23.70 -30.24 6.28
N SER A 21 22.72 -31.08 6.60
CA SER A 21 22.56 -32.39 5.96
C SER A 21 22.13 -32.24 4.49
N THR A 22 21.19 -31.36 4.18
CA THR A 22 20.78 -31.07 2.80
C THR A 22 21.96 -30.50 1.99
N ARG A 23 22.78 -29.62 2.57
CA ARG A 23 23.99 -29.10 1.92
C ARG A 23 24.96 -30.22 1.51
N GLN A 24 25.22 -31.17 2.42
CA GLN A 24 26.09 -32.32 2.12
C GLN A 24 25.50 -33.21 1.03
N GLN A 25 24.19 -33.44 1.05
CA GLN A 25 23.50 -34.18 0.00
C GLN A 25 23.66 -33.51 -1.37
N VAL A 26 23.38 -32.21 -1.48
CA VAL A 26 23.52 -31.45 -2.74
C VAL A 26 24.96 -31.42 -3.26
N ALA A 27 25.94 -31.38 -2.35
CA ALA A 27 27.35 -31.41 -2.73
C ALA A 27 27.79 -32.78 -3.30
N THR A 28 27.11 -33.87 -2.93
CA THR A 28 27.50 -35.25 -3.27
C THR A 28 26.60 -35.91 -4.31
N SER A 29 25.39 -35.40 -4.53
CA SER A 29 24.41 -35.93 -5.48
C SER A 29 23.89 -34.86 -6.44
N GLN A 30 23.45 -35.27 -7.63
CA GLN A 30 22.72 -34.40 -8.57
C GLN A 30 21.22 -34.36 -8.26
N ASP A 31 20.87 -34.22 -6.99
CA ASP A 31 19.48 -34.16 -6.54
C ASP A 31 18.94 -32.73 -6.62
N TYR A 32 18.14 -32.48 -7.65
CA TYR A 32 17.52 -31.17 -7.88
C TYR A 32 16.53 -30.78 -6.79
N ALA A 33 15.81 -31.74 -6.20
CA ALA A 33 14.84 -31.45 -5.13
C ALA A 33 15.58 -31.02 -3.85
N ALA A 34 16.70 -31.70 -3.55
CA ALA A 34 17.57 -31.31 -2.45
C ALA A 34 18.18 -29.90 -2.68
N ALA A 35 18.51 -29.54 -3.92
CA ALA A 35 19.02 -28.20 -4.23
C ALA A 35 17.96 -27.11 -3.98
N GLU A 36 16.72 -27.30 -4.43
CA GLU A 36 15.64 -26.35 -4.15
C GLU A 36 15.33 -26.27 -2.64
N GLN A 37 15.38 -27.40 -1.93
CA GLN A 37 15.24 -27.42 -0.47
C GLN A 37 16.38 -26.66 0.23
N LEU A 38 17.63 -26.83 -0.22
CA LEU A 38 18.77 -26.10 0.31
C LEU A 38 18.60 -24.59 0.09
N LEU A 39 18.18 -24.18 -1.10
CA LEU A 39 17.91 -22.78 -1.41
C LEU A 39 16.87 -22.20 -0.45
N PHE A 40 15.75 -22.89 -0.30
CA PHE A 40 14.66 -22.48 0.57
C PHE A 40 15.09 -22.36 2.05
N LEU A 41 15.79 -23.37 2.58
CA LEU A 41 16.32 -23.34 3.95
C LEU A 41 17.34 -22.21 4.14
N THR A 42 18.20 -21.98 3.15
CA THR A 42 19.17 -20.88 3.16
C THR A 42 18.46 -19.54 3.27
N MET A 43 17.39 -19.33 2.48
CA MET A 43 16.60 -18.10 2.53
C MET A 43 15.94 -17.88 3.91
N LEU A 44 15.31 -18.91 4.47
CA LEU A 44 14.65 -18.81 5.78
C LEU A 44 15.64 -18.51 6.91
N LEU A 45 16.74 -19.25 6.98
CA LEU A 45 17.78 -19.02 7.98
C LEU A 45 18.45 -17.66 7.79
N SER A 46 18.66 -17.24 6.54
CA SER A 46 19.24 -15.93 6.25
C SER A 46 18.35 -14.78 6.72
N ASN A 47 17.02 -14.90 6.61
CA ASN A 47 16.08 -13.90 7.13
C ASN A 47 16.15 -13.85 8.65
N TYR A 48 16.17 -15.00 9.33
CA TYR A 48 16.33 -15.07 10.78
C TYR A 48 17.62 -14.37 11.26
N TYR A 49 18.77 -14.65 10.63
CA TYR A 49 20.02 -13.99 11.00
C TYR A 49 20.04 -12.50 10.64
N SER A 50 19.37 -12.11 9.56
CA SER A 50 19.19 -10.70 9.20
C SER A 50 18.46 -9.94 10.31
N ASP A 51 17.37 -10.52 10.84
CA ASP A 51 16.55 -9.88 11.88
C ASP A 51 17.32 -9.73 13.19
N LYS A 52 18.19 -10.71 13.51
CA LYS A 52 19.11 -10.67 14.65
C LYS A 52 20.37 -9.84 14.39
N LYS A 53 20.54 -9.28 13.18
CA LYS A 53 21.74 -8.55 12.74
C LYS A 53 23.04 -9.37 12.82
N ASP A 54 22.94 -10.69 12.73
CA ASP A 54 24.08 -11.61 12.71
C ASP A 54 24.54 -11.84 11.26
N PHE A 55 25.09 -10.77 10.66
CA PHE A 55 25.50 -10.77 9.26
C PHE A 55 26.65 -11.74 8.96
N ALA A 56 27.51 -12.00 9.95
CA ALA A 56 28.59 -12.98 9.82
C ALA A 56 28.05 -14.39 9.57
N ARG A 57 27.07 -14.85 10.37
CA ARG A 57 26.43 -16.16 10.13
C ARG A 57 25.59 -16.17 8.85
N GLN A 58 24.91 -15.08 8.54
CA GLN A 58 24.17 -14.95 7.29
C GLN A 58 25.09 -15.14 6.08
N ARG A 59 26.25 -14.49 6.08
CA ARG A 59 27.25 -14.62 5.02
C ARG A 59 27.79 -16.04 4.91
N ALA A 60 28.14 -16.67 6.04
CA ALA A 60 28.62 -18.06 6.07
C ALA A 60 27.59 -19.06 5.49
N LEU A 61 26.28 -18.82 5.68
CA LEU A 61 25.25 -19.62 5.03
C LEU A 61 25.27 -19.48 3.50
N PHE A 62 25.36 -18.25 2.99
CA PHE A 62 25.38 -18.03 1.55
C PHE A 62 26.64 -18.61 0.89
N GLU A 63 27.81 -18.44 1.51
CA GLU A 63 29.07 -19.03 1.04
C GLU A 63 28.99 -20.57 1.05
N GLY A 64 28.53 -21.17 2.15
CA GLY A 64 28.38 -22.62 2.26
C GLY A 64 27.36 -23.20 1.28
N ALA A 65 26.26 -22.50 1.01
CA ALA A 65 25.29 -22.93 0.00
C ALA A 65 25.86 -22.79 -1.43
N LEU A 66 26.57 -21.70 -1.71
CA LEU A 66 27.22 -21.44 -3.00
C LEU A 66 28.21 -22.56 -3.38
N GLU A 67 29.00 -23.03 -2.43
CA GLU A 67 29.94 -24.13 -2.63
C GLU A 67 29.25 -25.45 -2.98
N ALA A 68 28.07 -25.71 -2.39
CA ALA A 68 27.33 -26.95 -2.61
C ALA A 68 26.53 -26.94 -3.92
N PHE A 69 25.98 -25.79 -4.34
CA PHE A 69 25.15 -25.73 -5.53
C PHE A 69 25.90 -26.14 -6.80
N GLN A 70 25.22 -26.87 -7.69
CA GLN A 70 25.76 -27.21 -9.01
C GLN A 70 25.15 -26.33 -10.11
N LEU A 71 23.86 -25.99 -9.99
CA LEU A 71 23.14 -25.22 -11.00
C LEU A 71 23.58 -23.74 -11.04
N PRO A 72 23.85 -23.17 -12.24
CA PRO A 72 24.24 -21.77 -12.37
C PRO A 72 23.25 -20.77 -11.74
N ARG A 73 21.94 -21.00 -11.88
CA ARG A 73 20.91 -20.11 -11.32
C ARG A 73 20.99 -19.98 -9.79
N HIS A 74 21.23 -21.09 -9.09
CA HIS A 74 21.35 -21.09 -7.63
C HIS A 74 22.66 -20.44 -7.17
N LYS A 75 23.77 -20.69 -7.89
CA LYS A 75 25.04 -20.00 -7.64
C LYS A 75 24.90 -18.48 -7.82
N GLN A 76 24.25 -18.05 -8.90
CA GLN A 76 24.01 -16.64 -9.19
C GLN A 76 23.19 -15.96 -8.09
N MET A 77 22.16 -16.63 -7.56
CA MET A 77 21.42 -16.12 -6.42
C MET A 77 22.32 -15.90 -5.19
N MET A 78 23.11 -16.90 -4.79
CA MET A 78 23.99 -16.79 -3.62
C MET A 78 25.03 -15.68 -3.81
N ARG A 79 25.63 -15.61 -5.00
CA ARG A 79 26.55 -14.52 -5.39
C ARG A 79 25.87 -13.15 -5.29
N GLY A 80 24.63 -13.03 -5.74
CA GLY A 80 23.86 -11.80 -5.60
C GLY A 80 23.65 -11.38 -4.14
N PHE A 81 23.32 -12.33 -3.24
CA PHE A 81 23.22 -12.03 -1.81
C PHE A 81 24.56 -11.57 -1.21
N LEU A 82 25.65 -12.27 -1.53
CA LEU A 82 27.00 -11.92 -1.09
C LEU A 82 27.45 -10.56 -1.60
N ALA A 83 27.18 -10.26 -2.88
CA ALA A 83 27.47 -8.96 -3.48
C ALA A 83 26.73 -7.83 -2.76
N ARG A 84 25.44 -8.00 -2.46
CA ARG A 84 24.66 -6.99 -1.72
C ARG A 84 25.14 -6.80 -0.28
N SER A 85 25.55 -7.88 0.40
CA SER A 85 26.13 -7.80 1.74
C SER A 85 27.45 -7.03 1.74
N ALA A 86 28.36 -7.38 0.83
CA ALA A 86 29.64 -6.68 0.68
C ALA A 86 29.45 -5.19 0.35
N ALA A 87 28.52 -4.86 -0.55
CA ALA A 87 28.18 -3.47 -0.86
C ALA A 87 27.63 -2.73 0.37
N ALA A 88 26.76 -3.36 1.15
CA ALA A 88 26.22 -2.79 2.38
C ALA A 88 27.30 -2.56 3.46
N GLU A 89 28.37 -3.36 3.48
CA GLU A 89 29.53 -3.18 4.36
C GLU A 89 30.53 -2.14 3.82
N GLY A 90 30.32 -1.60 2.62
CA GLY A 90 31.21 -0.65 1.96
C GLY A 90 32.34 -1.30 1.15
N ASP A 91 32.41 -2.64 1.10
CA ASP A 91 33.36 -3.39 0.28
C ASP A 91 32.86 -3.51 -1.17
N LEU A 92 33.00 -2.42 -1.93
CA LEU A 92 32.59 -2.36 -3.33
C LEU A 92 33.42 -3.27 -4.24
N ALA A 93 34.69 -3.51 -3.89
CA ALA A 93 35.57 -4.38 -4.67
C ALA A 93 35.14 -5.85 -4.52
N GLY A 94 34.90 -6.29 -3.28
CA GLY A 94 34.35 -7.61 -3.01
C GLY A 94 32.95 -7.79 -3.60
N ALA A 95 32.10 -6.76 -3.55
CA ALA A 95 30.79 -6.81 -4.16
C ALA A 95 30.83 -7.08 -5.67
N GLU A 96 31.74 -6.41 -6.40
CA GLU A 96 31.94 -6.69 -7.83
C GLU A 96 32.56 -8.05 -8.08
N ALA A 97 33.52 -8.48 -7.25
CA ALA A 97 34.12 -9.81 -7.38
C ALA A 97 33.08 -10.94 -7.22
N TRP A 98 32.08 -10.74 -6.35
CA TRP A 98 30.97 -11.69 -6.21
C TRP A 98 30.06 -11.72 -7.42
N LEU A 99 29.73 -10.53 -7.97
CA LEU A 99 28.78 -10.37 -9.07
C LEU A 99 29.37 -10.66 -10.45
N SER A 100 30.68 -10.50 -10.65
CA SER A 100 31.34 -10.62 -11.96
C SER A 100 31.15 -11.96 -12.67
N PRO A 101 31.02 -13.13 -11.99
CA PRO A 101 30.81 -14.40 -12.69
C PRO A 101 29.34 -14.68 -13.00
N CYS A 102 28.43 -13.81 -12.61
CA CYS A 102 27.00 -13.96 -12.87
C CYS A 102 26.65 -13.56 -14.31
N ASP A 103 25.63 -14.21 -14.87
CA ASP A 103 25.08 -13.85 -16.18
C ASP A 103 24.18 -12.61 -16.06
N PRO A 104 24.52 -11.48 -16.71
CA PRO A 104 23.73 -10.26 -16.69
C PRO A 104 22.43 -10.35 -17.51
N ARG A 105 22.22 -11.42 -18.29
CA ARG A 105 21.08 -11.60 -19.20
C ARG A 105 20.51 -13.03 -19.08
N SER A 106 20.40 -13.52 -17.86
CA SER A 106 19.81 -14.82 -17.58
C SER A 106 18.35 -14.88 -18.06
N ASP A 107 17.98 -15.96 -18.75
CA ASP A 107 16.58 -16.23 -19.13
C ASP A 107 15.72 -16.68 -17.93
N ASP A 108 16.36 -17.10 -16.84
CA ASP A 108 15.70 -17.40 -15.57
C ASP A 108 15.42 -16.11 -14.79
N LEU A 109 14.12 -15.81 -14.56
CA LEU A 109 13.67 -14.58 -13.91
C LEU A 109 14.26 -14.40 -12.51
N GLN A 110 14.45 -15.49 -11.77
CA GLN A 110 14.97 -15.43 -10.40
C GLN A 110 16.46 -15.07 -10.38
N ALA A 111 17.26 -15.68 -11.25
CA ALA A 111 18.68 -15.35 -11.41
C ALA A 111 18.89 -13.95 -12.03
N ASP A 112 18.07 -13.54 -13.00
CA ASP A 112 18.12 -12.19 -13.60
C ASP A 112 17.75 -11.12 -12.56
N SER A 113 16.65 -11.32 -11.81
CA SER A 113 16.26 -10.43 -10.71
C SER A 113 17.36 -10.30 -9.66
N ALA A 114 18.00 -11.42 -9.30
CA ALA A 114 19.10 -11.43 -8.35
C ALA A 114 20.29 -10.62 -8.85
N PHE A 115 20.65 -10.74 -10.13
CA PHE A 115 21.72 -9.95 -10.74
C PHE A 115 21.37 -8.45 -10.74
N ARG A 116 20.22 -8.08 -11.29
CA ARG A 116 19.78 -6.69 -11.45
C ARG A 116 19.67 -5.96 -10.12
N LEU A 117 19.07 -6.60 -9.11
CA LEU A 117 18.98 -6.02 -7.77
C LEU A 117 20.38 -5.86 -7.16
N SER A 118 21.29 -6.82 -7.36
CA SER A 118 22.67 -6.69 -6.85
C SER A 118 23.42 -5.54 -7.52
N ARG A 119 23.31 -5.42 -8.85
CA ARG A 119 23.87 -4.32 -9.62
C ARG A 119 23.35 -2.98 -9.11
N ALA A 120 22.03 -2.84 -8.94
CA ALA A 120 21.40 -1.64 -8.40
C ALA A 120 21.87 -1.29 -6.98
N VAL A 121 22.10 -2.28 -6.12
CA VAL A 121 22.64 -2.04 -4.78
C VAL A 121 24.07 -1.51 -4.85
N ILE A 122 24.93 -2.11 -5.67
CA ILE A 122 26.32 -1.67 -5.84
C ILE A 122 26.36 -0.25 -6.45
N ASP A 123 25.53 0.01 -7.46
CA ASP A 123 25.45 1.32 -8.10
C ASP A 123 24.93 2.40 -7.14
N THR A 124 23.96 2.05 -6.29
CA THR A 124 23.51 2.95 -5.22
C THR A 124 24.64 3.28 -4.26
N ALA A 125 25.43 2.29 -3.86
CA ALA A 125 26.57 2.49 -2.96
C ALA A 125 27.68 3.35 -3.61
N ARG A 126 27.77 3.38 -4.95
CA ARG A 126 28.66 4.26 -5.72
C ARG A 126 28.11 5.66 -5.97
N GLY A 127 26.80 5.86 -5.75
CA GLY A 127 26.10 7.07 -6.19
C GLY A 127 25.80 7.10 -7.70
N ASP A 128 25.91 5.99 -8.42
CA ASP A 128 25.52 5.89 -9.83
C ASP A 128 24.03 5.56 -9.97
N PHE A 129 23.19 6.59 -9.81
CA PHE A 129 21.74 6.41 -9.87
C PHE A 129 21.22 6.13 -11.28
N ASN A 130 21.97 6.49 -12.34
CA ASN A 130 21.61 6.10 -13.69
C ASN A 130 21.86 4.60 -13.93
N GLY A 131 22.95 4.05 -13.39
CA GLY A 131 23.22 2.61 -13.36
C GLY A 131 22.08 1.81 -12.71
N VAL A 132 21.55 2.30 -11.58
CA VAL A 132 20.38 1.70 -10.91
C VAL A 132 19.17 1.62 -11.85
N LEU A 133 18.85 2.72 -12.55
CA LEU A 133 17.71 2.78 -13.46
C LEU A 133 17.93 1.96 -14.73
N ASN A 134 19.17 1.81 -15.19
CA ASN A 134 19.50 0.89 -16.28
C ASN A 134 19.28 -0.57 -15.88
N ALA A 135 19.58 -0.93 -14.63
CA ALA A 135 19.38 -2.28 -14.11
C ALA A 135 17.90 -2.61 -13.84
N LEU A 136 17.16 -1.68 -13.25
CA LEU A 136 15.80 -1.90 -12.72
C LEU A 136 14.68 -1.25 -13.55
N GLY A 137 15.00 -0.45 -14.56
CA GLY A 137 14.03 0.41 -15.26
C GLY A 137 13.52 1.56 -14.39
N ARG A 138 12.78 2.49 -15.01
CA ARG A 138 12.16 3.65 -14.33
C ARG A 138 10.83 3.30 -13.65
N ASN A 139 10.20 2.20 -14.03
CA ASN A 139 8.98 1.71 -13.40
C ASN A 139 8.93 0.17 -13.38
N GLN A 140 7.92 -0.39 -12.69
CA GLN A 140 7.76 -1.83 -12.52
C GLN A 140 7.45 -2.61 -13.81
N LYS A 141 7.02 -1.93 -14.88
CA LYS A 141 6.63 -2.58 -16.15
C LYS A 141 7.79 -2.73 -17.13
N GLU A 142 8.83 -1.93 -16.99
CA GLU A 142 9.97 -1.91 -17.92
C GLU A 142 10.89 -3.12 -17.72
N VAL A 143 11.11 -3.52 -16.47
CA VAL A 143 11.99 -4.64 -16.12
C VAL A 143 11.24 -5.56 -15.16
N PRO A 144 10.97 -6.82 -15.55
CA PRO A 144 10.34 -7.77 -14.67
C PRO A 144 11.30 -8.13 -13.53
N ILE A 145 10.80 -8.13 -12.31
CA ILE A 145 11.51 -8.54 -11.11
C ILE A 145 10.63 -9.58 -10.41
N MET A 146 11.25 -10.60 -9.81
CA MET A 146 10.52 -11.59 -9.04
C MET A 146 9.87 -10.95 -7.80
N ASP A 147 8.63 -11.33 -7.48
CA ASP A 147 7.82 -10.76 -6.39
C ASP A 147 8.57 -10.66 -5.05
N ALA A 148 9.38 -11.67 -4.72
CA ALA A 148 10.16 -11.72 -3.47
C ALA A 148 11.22 -10.59 -3.37
N MET A 149 11.62 -10.01 -4.49
CA MET A 149 12.61 -8.93 -4.59
C MET A 149 11.98 -7.57 -4.93
N ASP A 150 10.69 -7.52 -5.24
CA ASP A 150 10.01 -6.31 -5.71
C ASP A 150 10.07 -5.16 -4.72
N ALA A 151 9.95 -5.44 -3.41
CA ALA A 151 10.06 -4.41 -2.38
C ALA A 151 11.42 -3.70 -2.45
N ALA A 152 12.50 -4.49 -2.54
CA ALA A 152 13.85 -3.99 -2.60
C ALA A 152 14.10 -3.25 -3.92
N ALA A 153 13.77 -3.87 -5.04
CA ALA A 153 13.92 -3.24 -6.36
C ALA A 153 13.13 -1.92 -6.45
N THR A 154 11.91 -1.88 -5.94
CA THR A 154 11.10 -0.66 -5.89
C THR A 154 11.76 0.42 -5.02
N ALA A 155 12.29 0.07 -3.85
CA ALA A 155 12.98 1.03 -2.98
C ALA A 155 14.23 1.63 -3.65
N PHE A 156 15.09 0.79 -4.25
CA PHE A 156 16.30 1.26 -4.93
C PHE A 156 15.96 2.07 -6.19
N ARG A 157 14.95 1.66 -6.96
CA ARG A 157 14.45 2.41 -8.13
C ARG A 157 13.92 3.78 -7.73
N ALA A 158 13.04 3.84 -6.72
CA ALA A 158 12.49 5.11 -6.24
C ALA A 158 13.57 6.02 -5.66
N ASN A 159 14.54 5.46 -4.93
CA ASN A 159 15.68 6.23 -4.44
C ASN A 159 16.52 6.81 -5.58
N ALA A 160 16.79 6.03 -6.63
CA ALA A 160 17.52 6.51 -7.79
C ALA A 160 16.77 7.64 -8.51
N LEU A 161 15.45 7.51 -8.71
CA LEU A 161 14.60 8.56 -9.26
C LEU A 161 14.64 9.84 -8.39
N GLU A 162 14.53 9.71 -7.07
CA GLU A 162 14.64 10.83 -6.13
C GLU A 162 16.01 11.54 -6.26
N ARG A 163 17.10 10.76 -6.34
CA ARG A 163 18.47 11.29 -6.39
C ARG A 163 18.81 12.00 -7.69
N ILE A 164 18.13 11.66 -8.80
CA ILE A 164 18.24 12.40 -10.07
C ILE A 164 17.22 13.55 -10.18
N GLY A 165 16.41 13.82 -9.15
CA GLY A 165 15.44 14.91 -9.09
C GLY A 165 14.04 14.57 -9.60
N ASP A 166 13.75 13.32 -9.98
CA ASP A 166 12.42 12.86 -10.39
C ASP A 166 11.59 12.42 -9.17
N PHE A 167 11.21 13.41 -8.35
CA PHE A 167 10.41 13.18 -7.14
C PHE A 167 9.02 12.61 -7.43
N GLN A 168 8.42 13.00 -8.57
CA GLN A 168 7.11 12.53 -8.97
C GLN A 168 7.15 11.05 -9.35
N GLY A 169 8.12 10.65 -10.17
CA GLY A 169 8.35 9.24 -10.54
C GLY A 169 8.66 8.38 -9.32
N ALA A 170 9.52 8.86 -8.43
CA ALA A 170 9.85 8.16 -7.18
C ALA A 170 8.60 7.93 -6.30
N THR A 171 7.79 8.97 -6.09
CA THR A 171 6.56 8.90 -5.29
C THR A 171 5.55 7.94 -5.92
N ALA A 172 5.35 8.02 -7.25
CA ALA A 172 4.45 7.13 -7.98
C ALA A 172 4.89 5.66 -7.87
N CYS A 173 6.18 5.39 -7.97
CA CYS A 173 6.74 4.04 -7.86
C CYS A 173 6.46 3.41 -6.48
N LEU A 174 6.71 4.17 -5.40
CA LEU A 174 6.42 3.73 -4.04
C LEU A 174 4.92 3.51 -3.80
N GLN A 175 4.08 4.40 -4.32
CA GLN A 175 2.63 4.29 -4.20
C GLN A 175 2.06 3.09 -4.94
N GLN A 176 2.55 2.79 -6.14
CA GLN A 176 2.08 1.65 -6.91
C GLN A 176 2.32 0.36 -6.12
N TYR A 177 3.52 0.19 -5.55
CA TYR A 177 3.86 -0.97 -4.73
C TYR A 177 3.01 -1.06 -3.45
N MET A 178 2.95 0.03 -2.67
CA MET A 178 2.16 0.07 -1.43
C MET A 178 0.65 -0.05 -1.68
N GLY A 179 0.18 0.46 -2.82
CA GLY A 179 -1.20 0.36 -3.29
C GLY A 179 -1.60 -1.09 -3.56
N ALA A 180 -0.78 -1.81 -4.33
CA ALA A 180 -1.01 -3.21 -4.67
C ALA A 180 -0.93 -4.14 -3.44
N GLY A 181 0.07 -3.93 -2.57
CA GLY A 181 0.28 -4.77 -1.38
C GLY A 181 -0.52 -4.34 -0.13
N GLY A 182 -1.20 -3.20 -0.15
CA GLY A 182 -1.92 -2.69 1.02
C GLY A 182 -1.03 -2.54 2.26
N ALA A 183 -1.48 -3.07 3.41
CA ALA A 183 -0.71 -2.99 4.66
C ALA A 183 0.59 -3.80 4.64
N SER A 184 0.60 -4.99 4.02
CA SER A 184 1.81 -5.82 3.92
C SER A 184 2.86 -5.19 3.01
N GLY A 185 2.44 -4.57 1.89
CA GLY A 185 3.35 -3.83 1.01
C GLY A 185 4.05 -2.66 1.73
N ARG A 186 3.34 -1.94 2.61
CA ARG A 186 3.96 -0.88 3.44
C ARG A 186 4.99 -1.43 4.42
N MET A 187 4.66 -2.52 5.12
CA MET A 187 5.58 -3.14 6.08
C MET A 187 6.84 -3.67 5.36
N ALA A 188 6.68 -4.30 4.21
CA ALA A 188 7.81 -4.76 3.39
C ALA A 188 8.71 -3.59 2.96
N MET A 189 8.13 -2.49 2.49
CA MET A 189 8.88 -1.29 2.11
C MET A 189 9.64 -0.67 3.30
N GLN A 190 9.00 -0.56 4.46
CA GLN A 190 9.65 -0.08 5.68
C GLN A 190 10.80 -1.00 6.11
N GLY A 191 10.63 -2.32 6.02
CA GLY A 191 11.67 -3.29 6.32
C GLY A 191 12.90 -3.14 5.42
N VAL A 192 12.69 -2.91 4.11
CA VAL A 192 13.79 -2.65 3.16
C VAL A 192 14.52 -1.35 3.52
N ILE A 193 13.79 -0.26 3.75
CA ILE A 193 14.41 1.04 4.08
C ILE A 193 15.20 0.93 5.39
N ALA A 194 14.66 0.25 6.40
CA ALA A 194 15.35 0.02 7.67
C ALA A 194 16.63 -0.82 7.49
N ARG A 195 16.60 -1.84 6.63
CA ARG A 195 17.78 -2.67 6.33
C ARG A 195 18.92 -1.87 5.71
N TYR A 196 18.60 -0.89 4.87
CA TYR A 196 19.57 -0.03 4.17
C TYR A 196 19.59 1.40 4.71
N ALA A 197 19.32 1.58 6.02
CA ALA A 197 19.18 2.90 6.64
C ALA A 197 20.41 3.80 6.43
N GLN A 198 21.61 3.22 6.36
CA GLN A 198 22.88 3.91 6.09
C GLN A 198 22.90 4.71 4.78
N TRP A 199 22.05 4.37 3.80
CA TRP A 199 21.98 5.04 2.50
C TRP A 199 20.84 6.04 2.39
N ASN A 200 20.05 6.24 3.47
CA ASN A 200 18.93 7.17 3.53
C ASN A 200 18.01 7.06 2.30
N LEU A 201 17.58 5.83 1.99
CA LEU A 201 16.76 5.55 0.81
C LEU A 201 15.42 6.30 0.89
N CYS A 202 15.05 6.97 -0.20
CA CYS A 202 13.75 7.63 -0.38
C CYS A 202 13.40 8.64 0.73
N GLN A 203 14.39 9.38 1.23
CA GLN A 203 14.24 10.24 2.42
C GLN A 203 13.12 11.28 2.26
N GLN A 204 12.96 11.84 1.05
CA GLN A 204 11.97 12.89 0.79
C GLN A 204 10.64 12.31 0.30
N THR A 205 10.70 11.30 -0.58
CA THR A 205 9.52 10.79 -1.29
C THR A 205 8.71 9.80 -0.47
N MET A 206 9.30 9.14 0.53
CA MET A 206 8.59 8.13 1.31
C MET A 206 7.47 8.72 2.18
N GLN A 207 7.70 9.88 2.80
CA GLN A 207 6.67 10.56 3.60
C GLN A 207 5.50 11.02 2.72
N ALA A 208 5.79 11.62 1.56
CA ALA A 208 4.79 12.04 0.57
C ALA A 208 3.98 10.85 0.04
N ALA A 209 4.65 9.72 -0.25
CA ALA A 209 3.97 8.51 -0.71
C ALA A 209 3.05 7.91 0.37
N GLN A 210 3.47 7.92 1.65
CA GLN A 210 2.65 7.44 2.77
C GLN A 210 1.42 8.32 3.02
N SER A 211 1.57 9.65 3.00
CA SER A 211 0.45 10.58 3.23
C SER A 211 -0.62 10.45 2.14
N GLN A 212 -0.20 10.38 0.87
CA GLN A 212 -1.12 10.20 -0.25
C GLN A 212 -1.80 8.84 -0.24
N TYR A 213 -1.08 7.77 0.14
CA TYR A 213 -1.69 6.46 0.35
C TYR A 213 -2.76 6.51 1.46
N ALA A 214 -2.46 7.13 2.60
CA ALA A 214 -3.40 7.24 3.72
C ALA A 214 -4.66 8.02 3.31
N GLN A 215 -4.51 9.09 2.54
CA GLN A 215 -5.62 9.85 1.95
C GLN A 215 -6.47 8.96 1.04
N ARG A 216 -5.88 8.25 0.08
CA ARG A 216 -6.61 7.34 -0.82
C ARG A 216 -7.32 6.22 -0.06
N ALA A 217 -6.66 5.61 0.91
CA ALA A 217 -7.26 4.57 1.75
C ALA A 217 -8.43 5.12 2.58
N SER A 218 -8.31 6.34 3.11
CA SER A 218 -9.39 7.01 3.85
C SER A 218 -10.57 7.36 2.95
N SER A 219 -10.32 7.83 1.72
CA SER A 219 -11.36 8.15 0.73
C SER A 219 -12.07 6.89 0.23
N ALA A 220 -11.34 5.79 -0.01
CA ALA A 220 -11.90 4.50 -0.37
C ALA A 220 -12.71 3.89 0.79
N ALA A 221 -12.21 3.98 2.02
CA ALA A 221 -12.93 3.56 3.21
C ALA A 221 -14.19 4.40 3.44
N ALA A 222 -14.13 5.71 3.24
CA ALA A 222 -15.28 6.61 3.32
C ALA A 222 -16.31 6.34 2.21
N ALA A 223 -15.87 5.99 1.00
CA ALA A 223 -16.75 5.59 -0.09
C ALA A 223 -17.47 4.25 0.22
N ARG A 224 -16.76 3.28 0.81
CA ARG A 224 -17.33 1.99 1.21
C ARG A 224 -18.24 2.10 2.44
N SER A 225 -17.84 2.88 3.45
CA SER A 225 -18.61 3.08 4.68
C SER A 225 -19.86 3.92 4.44
N GLY A 226 -19.79 4.93 3.57
CA GLY A 226 -20.94 5.77 3.21
C GLY A 226 -22.08 4.99 2.56
N GLY A 227 -21.79 4.01 1.69
CA GLY A 227 -22.82 3.19 1.05
C GLY A 227 -23.37 2.08 1.94
N GLY A 228 -22.49 1.24 2.49
CA GLY A 228 -22.88 0.03 3.22
C GLY A 228 -23.56 0.32 4.56
N ILE A 229 -23.06 1.30 5.32
CA ILE A 229 -23.64 1.65 6.61
C ILE A 229 -25.00 2.33 6.42
N GLY A 230 -25.14 3.25 5.45
CA GLY A 230 -26.42 3.88 5.15
C GLY A 230 -27.51 2.87 4.77
N VAL A 231 -27.15 1.85 3.98
CA VAL A 231 -28.05 0.74 3.61
C VAL A 231 -28.44 -0.10 4.84
N LEU A 232 -27.48 -0.45 5.70
CA LEU A 232 -27.74 -1.22 6.92
C LEU A 232 -28.69 -0.47 7.87
N PHE A 233 -28.41 0.80 8.15
CA PHE A 233 -29.26 1.64 9.02
C PHE A 233 -30.67 1.80 8.47
N PHE A 234 -30.82 1.92 7.15
CA PHE A 234 -32.13 2.01 6.51
C PHE A 234 -32.97 0.73 6.72
N TYR A 235 -32.39 -0.45 6.48
CA TYR A 235 -33.12 -1.71 6.64
C TYR A 235 -33.36 -2.07 8.11
N ILE A 236 -32.40 -1.84 9.01
CA ILE A 236 -32.61 -2.00 10.45
C ILE A 236 -33.72 -1.06 10.93
N GLY A 237 -33.73 0.20 10.46
CA GLY A 237 -34.78 1.16 10.77
C GLY A 237 -36.16 0.67 10.36
N LEU A 238 -36.31 0.18 9.13
CA LEU A 238 -37.57 -0.37 8.62
C LEU A 238 -38.04 -1.60 9.41
N LEU A 239 -37.14 -2.54 9.71
CA LEU A 239 -37.46 -3.72 10.51
C LEU A 239 -37.90 -3.35 11.93
N THR A 240 -37.17 -2.43 12.56
CA THR A 240 -37.50 -1.93 13.91
C THR A 240 -38.86 -1.23 13.91
N LEU A 241 -39.16 -0.45 12.87
CA LEU A 241 -40.44 0.23 12.69
C LEU A 241 -41.58 -0.77 12.52
N ALA A 242 -41.40 -1.79 11.68
CA ALA A 242 -42.37 -2.86 11.49
C ALA A 242 -42.65 -3.63 12.79
N GLY A 243 -41.59 -3.97 13.54
CA GLY A 243 -41.72 -4.59 14.86
C GLY A 243 -42.48 -3.71 15.87
N GLY A 244 -42.22 -2.40 15.86
CA GLY A 244 -42.96 -1.43 16.68
C GLY A 244 -44.44 -1.34 16.33
N VAL A 245 -44.79 -1.38 15.03
CA VAL A 245 -46.19 -1.41 14.57
C VAL A 245 -46.88 -2.71 15.01
N ILE A 246 -46.22 -3.86 14.86
CA ILE A 246 -46.76 -5.15 15.29
C ILE A 246 -47.00 -5.14 16.81
N ALA A 247 -46.03 -4.68 17.61
CA ALA A 247 -46.17 -4.57 19.05
C ALA A 247 -47.33 -3.64 19.46
N MET A 248 -47.51 -2.53 18.74
CA MET A 248 -48.64 -1.61 18.96
C MET A 248 -49.99 -2.27 18.65
N VAL A 249 -50.09 -3.02 17.55
CA VAL A 249 -51.31 -3.77 17.18
C VAL A 249 -51.62 -4.84 18.23
N LEU A 250 -50.63 -5.62 18.66
CA LEU A 250 -50.81 -6.65 19.69
C LEU A 250 -51.27 -6.05 21.03
N ALA A 251 -50.72 -4.89 21.41
CA ALA A 251 -51.12 -4.17 22.61
C ALA A 251 -52.59 -3.69 22.56
N ILE A 252 -53.09 -3.28 21.38
CA ILE A 252 -54.50 -2.91 21.18
C ILE A 252 -55.43 -4.11 21.44
N PHE A 253 -55.01 -5.33 21.09
CA PHE A 253 -55.77 -6.56 21.34
C PHE A 253 -55.51 -7.18 22.74
N GLY A 254 -54.83 -6.45 23.63
CA GLY A 254 -54.55 -6.91 25.00
C GLY A 254 -53.43 -7.96 25.11
N ILE A 255 -52.67 -8.17 24.04
CA ILE A 255 -51.55 -9.12 24.00
C ILE A 255 -50.25 -8.31 24.12
N GLY A 256 -49.79 -8.06 25.36
CA GLY A 256 -48.52 -7.39 25.65
C GLY A 256 -48.65 -6.03 26.34
N SER A 257 -47.51 -5.39 26.61
CA SER A 257 -47.45 -4.11 27.34
C SER A 257 -47.48 -2.91 26.40
N PHE A 258 -48.39 -1.96 26.63
CA PHE A 258 -48.50 -0.73 25.84
C PHE A 258 -47.22 0.13 25.85
N PHE A 259 -46.43 0.04 26.93
CA PHE A 259 -45.21 0.83 27.13
C PHE A 259 -44.01 0.38 26.29
N THR A 260 -44.05 -0.80 25.65
CA THR A 260 -42.91 -1.30 24.85
C THR A 260 -42.98 -0.87 23.38
N ALA A 261 -44.12 -0.37 22.90
CA ALA A 261 -44.34 0.00 21.49
C ALA A 261 -43.74 1.35 21.02
N PRO A 262 -43.72 2.45 21.80
CA PRO A 262 -43.30 3.75 21.28
C PRO A 262 -41.78 3.85 21.02
N THR A 263 -40.97 3.18 21.84
CA THR A 263 -39.51 3.20 21.75
C THR A 263 -38.99 2.64 20.40
N PRO A 264 -39.36 1.42 19.95
CA PRO A 264 -38.91 0.90 18.66
C PRO A 264 -39.45 1.71 17.46
N LEU A 265 -40.64 2.32 17.56
CA LEU A 265 -41.16 3.19 16.51
C LEU A 265 -40.28 4.43 16.31
N ILE A 266 -39.93 5.13 17.39
CA ILE A 266 -39.09 6.33 17.34
C ILE A 266 -37.69 5.97 16.81
N ILE A 267 -37.08 4.91 17.35
CA ILE A 267 -35.77 4.42 16.89
C ILE A 267 -35.82 4.03 15.41
N GLY A 268 -36.86 3.30 15.00
CA GLY A 268 -37.07 2.89 13.62
C GLY A 268 -37.17 4.07 12.65
N VAL A 269 -37.91 5.12 13.00
CA VAL A 269 -38.01 6.35 12.20
C VAL A 269 -36.65 7.03 12.07
N VAL A 270 -35.94 7.24 13.19
CA VAL A 270 -34.63 7.92 13.19
C VAL A 270 -33.63 7.16 12.33
N PHE A 271 -33.49 5.86 12.52
CA PHE A 271 -32.56 5.02 11.75
C PHE A 271 -32.91 5.00 10.26
N THR A 272 -34.20 4.95 9.91
CA THR A 272 -34.64 4.97 8.51
C THR A 272 -34.31 6.30 7.83
N LEU A 273 -34.58 7.44 8.51
CA LEU A 273 -34.30 8.77 7.95
C LEU A 273 -32.80 9.04 7.80
N VAL A 274 -32.01 8.70 8.83
CA VAL A 274 -30.55 8.82 8.79
C VAL A 274 -29.95 7.90 7.73
N GLY A 275 -30.39 6.62 7.69
CA GLY A 275 -29.94 5.65 6.69
C GLY A 275 -30.25 6.09 5.27
N ARG A 276 -31.46 6.61 5.01
CA ARG A 276 -31.85 7.17 3.71
C ARG A 276 -30.98 8.37 3.31
N GLY A 277 -30.70 9.28 4.23
CA GLY A 277 -29.85 10.44 3.97
C GLY A 277 -28.42 10.05 3.61
N ILE A 278 -27.83 9.11 4.35
CA ILE A 278 -26.48 8.59 4.11
C ILE A 278 -26.42 7.84 2.77
N LYS A 279 -27.38 6.93 2.52
CA LYS A 279 -27.48 6.16 1.28
C LYS A 279 -27.58 7.06 0.05
N ASN A 280 -28.46 8.06 0.10
CA ASN A 280 -28.65 8.99 -1.03
C ASN A 280 -27.41 9.84 -1.28
N SER A 281 -26.72 10.28 -0.22
CA SER A 281 -25.49 11.05 -0.34
C SER A 281 -24.35 10.22 -0.95
N ALA A 282 -24.23 8.95 -0.54
CA ALA A 282 -23.24 8.04 -1.10
C ALA A 282 -23.53 7.70 -2.57
N ALA A 283 -24.80 7.45 -2.91
CA ALA A 283 -25.22 7.22 -4.30
C ALA A 283 -24.95 8.44 -5.19
N LYS A 284 -25.26 9.65 -4.71
CA LYS A 284 -24.98 10.90 -5.43
C LYS A 284 -23.47 11.10 -5.64
N ALA A 285 -22.65 10.84 -4.63
CA ALA A 285 -21.20 10.92 -4.77
C ALA A 285 -20.62 9.87 -5.74
N ALA A 286 -21.16 8.64 -5.74
CA ALA A 286 -20.77 7.61 -6.70
C ALA A 286 -21.16 8.00 -8.13
N TYR A 287 -22.38 8.47 -8.33
CA TYR A 287 -22.87 8.95 -9.61
C TYR A 287 -21.99 10.06 -10.19
N LEU A 288 -21.65 11.07 -9.38
CA LEU A 288 -20.80 12.18 -9.82
C LEU A 288 -19.37 11.74 -10.19
N ARG A 289 -18.80 10.70 -9.57
CA ARG A 289 -17.49 10.17 -9.97
C ARG A 289 -17.50 9.54 -11.36
N GLU A 290 -18.60 8.89 -11.71
CA GLU A 290 -18.69 8.14 -12.97
C GLU A 290 -19.23 9.00 -14.11
N HIS A 291 -20.28 9.81 -13.84
CA HIS A 291 -21.03 10.55 -14.85
C HIS A 291 -20.84 12.08 -14.76
N GLY A 292 -20.17 12.57 -13.72
CA GLY A 292 -19.99 14.00 -13.52
C GLY A 292 -19.04 14.61 -14.55
N ILE A 293 -19.42 15.76 -15.08
CA ILE A 293 -18.64 16.55 -16.03
C ILE A 293 -17.49 17.20 -15.28
N SER A 294 -16.26 16.99 -15.73
CA SER A 294 -15.08 17.61 -15.15
C SER A 294 -15.01 19.09 -15.51
N CYS A 295 -14.93 19.93 -14.48
CA CYS A 295 -14.85 21.38 -14.56
C CYS A 295 -13.77 21.88 -13.59
N LYS A 296 -13.44 23.17 -13.70
CA LYS A 296 -12.65 23.87 -12.67
C LYS A 296 -13.59 24.68 -11.78
N GLY A 297 -13.23 24.82 -10.51
CA GLY A 297 -13.96 25.65 -9.59
C GLY A 297 -13.04 26.45 -8.68
N SER A 298 -13.36 27.73 -8.45
CA SER A 298 -12.63 28.57 -7.50
C SER A 298 -13.36 28.61 -6.16
N VAL A 299 -12.67 28.30 -5.07
CA VAL A 299 -13.25 28.36 -3.72
C VAL A 299 -13.66 29.81 -3.43
N VAL A 300 -14.92 30.01 -3.05
CA VAL A 300 -15.45 31.31 -2.65
C VAL A 300 -15.47 31.42 -1.12
N GLY A 301 -15.77 30.31 -0.44
CA GLY A 301 -15.84 30.29 1.01
C GLY A 301 -15.87 28.87 1.57
N ILE A 302 -15.54 28.79 2.85
CA ILE A 302 -15.58 27.55 3.63
C ILE A 302 -16.23 27.83 4.97
N GLN A 303 -17.23 27.01 5.33
CA GLN A 303 -17.97 27.16 6.58
C GLN A 303 -18.10 25.82 7.27
N ARG A 304 -17.92 25.78 8.60
CA ARG A 304 -18.09 24.55 9.37
C ARG A 304 -19.58 24.23 9.51
N THR A 305 -19.97 22.97 9.31
CA THR A 305 -21.40 22.57 9.39
C THR A 305 -21.87 22.27 10.82
N GLY A 306 -20.95 22.21 11.77
CA GLY A 306 -21.21 21.75 13.15
C GLY A 306 -21.15 20.23 13.31
N VAL A 307 -21.16 19.45 12.22
CA VAL A 307 -21.08 17.98 12.25
C VAL A 307 -19.62 17.52 12.30
N LYS A 308 -19.36 16.47 13.10
CA LYS A 308 -18.08 15.72 13.12
C LYS A 308 -18.36 14.23 12.92
N ILE A 309 -17.53 13.54 12.16
CA ILE A 309 -17.57 12.08 12.00
C ILE A 309 -16.19 11.56 12.41
N ASN A 310 -16.12 10.71 13.44
CA ASN A 310 -14.86 10.18 13.98
C ASN A 310 -13.82 11.28 14.28
N ASN A 311 -14.24 12.35 14.97
CA ASN A 311 -13.43 13.55 15.24
C ASN A 311 -12.95 14.35 14.02
N VAL A 312 -13.33 13.97 12.80
CA VAL A 312 -13.07 14.73 11.59
C VAL A 312 -14.23 15.72 11.37
N PRO A 313 -13.99 17.04 11.38
CA PRO A 313 -15.03 18.04 11.12
C PRO A 313 -15.50 18.04 9.67
N GLN A 314 -16.81 18.25 9.48
CA GLN A 314 -17.40 18.49 8.19
C GLN A 314 -17.49 20.00 7.90
N PHE A 315 -17.20 20.37 6.66
CA PHE A 315 -17.29 21.72 6.13
C PHE A 315 -18.21 21.76 4.91
N ASN A 316 -18.90 22.88 4.74
CA ASN A 316 -19.56 23.28 3.51
C ASN A 316 -18.62 24.20 2.75
N ILE A 317 -18.22 23.81 1.55
CA ILE A 317 -17.29 24.56 0.71
C ILE A 317 -18.11 25.09 -0.47
N THR A 318 -18.15 26.41 -0.60
CA THR A 318 -18.80 27.09 -1.73
C THR A 318 -17.75 27.36 -2.79
N VAL A 319 -18.06 26.95 -4.02
CA VAL A 319 -17.16 27.00 -5.17
C VAL A 319 -17.87 27.69 -6.31
N GLN A 320 -17.19 28.64 -6.95
CA GLN A 320 -17.60 29.22 -8.22
C GLN A 320 -17.13 28.29 -9.34
N VAL A 321 -18.07 27.54 -9.91
CA VAL A 321 -17.83 26.58 -10.97
C VAL A 321 -17.68 27.32 -12.30
N MET A 322 -16.63 26.96 -13.05
CA MET A 322 -16.38 27.44 -14.40
C MET A 322 -16.54 26.26 -15.36
N ARG A 323 -17.67 26.24 -16.06
CA ARG A 323 -18.00 25.23 -17.07
C ARG A 323 -17.96 25.86 -18.46
N GLU A 324 -17.36 25.16 -19.41
CA GLU A 324 -17.29 25.63 -20.79
C GLU A 324 -18.70 25.83 -21.37
N GLY A 325 -18.92 26.97 -22.01
CA GLY A 325 -20.23 27.35 -22.59
C GLY A 325 -21.28 27.82 -21.59
N GLN A 326 -20.95 27.98 -20.30
CA GLN A 326 -21.87 28.52 -19.28
C GLN A 326 -21.24 29.67 -18.48
N ALA A 327 -22.07 30.61 -18.03
CA ALA A 327 -21.63 31.66 -17.12
C ALA A 327 -21.21 31.04 -15.76
N PRO A 328 -20.17 31.57 -15.10
CA PRO A 328 -19.76 31.06 -13.78
C PRO A 328 -20.90 31.13 -12.76
N TYR A 329 -21.07 30.09 -11.96
CA TYR A 329 -22.12 30.02 -10.95
C TYR A 329 -21.59 29.39 -9.66
N ASN A 330 -22.24 29.72 -8.54
CA ASN A 330 -21.86 29.17 -7.23
C ASN A 330 -22.61 27.86 -6.97
N ALA A 331 -21.89 26.87 -6.47
CA ALA A 331 -22.44 25.62 -5.94
C ALA A 331 -21.68 25.24 -4.67
N SER A 332 -22.23 24.36 -3.84
CA SER A 332 -21.60 23.98 -2.57
C SER A 332 -21.51 22.47 -2.38
N ALA A 333 -20.42 22.01 -1.80
CA ALA A 333 -20.19 20.61 -1.45
C ALA A 333 -19.88 20.47 0.04
N LYS A 334 -20.41 19.40 0.66
CA LYS A 334 -20.07 19.01 2.03
C LYS A 334 -18.91 18.03 2.02
N MET A 335 -17.87 18.29 2.80
CA MET A 335 -16.66 17.46 2.84
C MET A 335 -16.11 17.32 4.26
N LEU A 336 -15.58 16.14 4.58
CA LEU A 336 -14.83 15.91 5.81
C LEU A 336 -13.38 16.30 5.60
N LEU A 337 -12.86 17.20 6.43
CA LEU A 337 -11.47 17.67 6.34
C LEU A 337 -10.72 17.28 7.63
N PRO A 338 -9.57 16.58 7.53
CA PRO A 338 -8.71 16.31 8.68
C PRO A 338 -8.35 17.57 9.47
N PRO A 339 -8.09 17.47 10.78
CA PRO A 339 -7.59 18.60 11.56
C PRO A 339 -6.34 19.22 10.90
N GLY A 340 -6.37 20.54 10.68
CA GLY A 340 -5.27 21.29 10.05
C GLY A 340 -5.36 21.48 8.52
N SER A 341 -6.15 20.68 7.79
CA SER A 341 -6.23 20.82 6.32
C SER A 341 -7.18 21.92 5.86
N ALA A 342 -8.12 22.37 6.70
CA ALA A 342 -9.06 23.44 6.36
C ALA A 342 -8.36 24.75 5.96
N GLY A 343 -7.17 25.04 6.51
CA GLY A 343 -6.39 26.23 6.16
C GLY A 343 -5.87 26.24 4.71
N GLN A 344 -5.93 25.10 4.01
CA GLN A 344 -5.56 24.99 2.60
C GLN A 344 -6.65 25.53 1.67
N PHE A 345 -7.93 25.47 2.09
CA PHE A 345 -9.07 25.92 1.29
C PHE A 345 -9.31 27.42 1.47
N LYS A 346 -8.45 28.22 0.84
CA LYS A 346 -8.56 29.69 0.84
C LYS A 346 -9.44 30.16 -0.32
N PRO A 347 -10.20 31.27 -0.16
CA PRO A 347 -10.86 31.90 -1.29
C PRO A 347 -9.89 32.17 -2.44
N GLY A 348 -10.29 31.87 -3.67
CA GLY A 348 -9.46 31.95 -4.87
C GLY A 348 -8.71 30.66 -5.23
N LEU A 349 -8.68 29.65 -4.35
CA LEU A 349 -8.07 28.35 -4.67
C LEU A 349 -8.85 27.67 -5.79
N VAL A 350 -8.19 27.37 -6.90
CA VAL A 350 -8.79 26.64 -8.03
C VAL A 350 -8.59 25.14 -7.84
N LEU A 351 -9.68 24.39 -7.86
CA LEU A 351 -9.71 22.94 -7.68
C LEU A 351 -10.46 22.25 -8.82
N PRO A 352 -10.13 20.99 -9.15
CA PRO A 352 -10.96 20.14 -9.99
C PRO A 352 -12.29 19.84 -9.29
N VAL A 353 -13.39 19.95 -10.05
CA VAL A 353 -14.75 19.72 -9.58
C VAL A 353 -15.51 18.91 -10.61
N ARG A 354 -16.30 17.93 -10.17
CA ARG A 354 -17.30 17.27 -11.01
C ARG A 354 -18.69 17.82 -10.76
N VAL A 355 -19.39 18.09 -11.84
CA VAL A 355 -20.77 18.62 -11.83
C VAL A 355 -21.72 17.59 -12.42
N ASP A 356 -22.90 17.43 -11.84
CA ASP A 356 -23.96 16.63 -12.45
C ASP A 356 -24.40 17.26 -13.79
N PRO A 357 -24.45 16.49 -14.90
CA PRO A 357 -24.97 16.99 -16.17
C PRO A 357 -26.39 17.56 -16.07
N ASN A 358 -27.21 17.02 -15.17
CA ASN A 358 -28.63 17.31 -15.03
C ASN A 358 -28.96 18.23 -13.84
N ASP A 359 -28.04 18.39 -12.87
CA ASP A 359 -28.20 19.23 -11.68
C ASP A 359 -26.93 20.08 -11.47
N PRO A 360 -26.84 21.30 -12.02
CA PRO A 360 -25.63 22.13 -11.90
C PRO A 360 -25.21 22.45 -10.46
N GLN A 361 -26.13 22.37 -9.50
CA GLN A 361 -25.86 22.60 -8.07
C GLN A 361 -25.28 21.38 -7.36
N ALA A 362 -25.38 20.20 -7.97
CA ALA A 362 -24.75 18.98 -7.50
C ALA A 362 -23.29 18.93 -7.94
N ILE A 363 -22.40 19.24 -7.00
CA ILE A 363 -20.97 19.23 -7.24
C ILE A 363 -20.22 18.29 -6.30
N MET A 364 -19.09 17.78 -6.77
CA MET A 364 -18.13 17.02 -6.00
C MET A 364 -16.74 17.62 -6.22
N ILE A 365 -16.06 17.99 -5.14
CA ILE A 365 -14.68 18.49 -5.19
C ILE A 365 -13.74 17.27 -5.23
N GLU A 366 -12.80 17.27 -6.15
CA GLU A 366 -11.75 16.25 -6.24
C GLU A 366 -10.53 16.72 -5.44
N LEU A 367 -10.03 15.86 -4.54
CA LEU A 367 -8.78 16.08 -3.81
C LEU A 367 -7.75 15.09 -4.34
N ASP A 368 -6.64 15.59 -4.85
CA ASP A 368 -5.52 14.81 -5.39
C ASP A 368 -4.72 14.08 -4.29
#